data_AF-X1G673-F1
#
_entry.id   AF-X1G673-F1
#
_cell.length_a   1.000
_cell.length_b   1.000
_cell.length_c   1.000
_cell.angle_alpha   90.00
_cell.angle_beta   90.00
_cell.angle_gamma   90.00
#
_symmetry.space_group_name_H-M   'P 1'
#
loop_
_entity.id
_entity.type
_entity.pdbx_description
1 polymer ?
#
loop_
_entity_poly.entity_id
_entity_poly.type
_entity_poly.pdbx_seq_one_letter_code
_entity_poly.pdbx_strand_id
1 'polypeptide(L)' 'MREMGKNFIARDFPILDDADIIFKVETFESIHPYNVYCELKRKYVELKNKYL' A
#
# COMPACT_ATOMS: atom_id res chain seq x y z
N MET A 1 0.27 5.61 3.33
CA MET A 1 -0.39 4.34 2.97
C MET A 1 -1.63 4.48 2.09
N ARG A 2 -2.72 5.12 2.56
CA ARG A 2 -3.98 5.21 1.77
C ARG A 2 -3.80 5.83 0.38
N GLU A 3 -3.14 6.97 0.30
CA GLU A 3 -2.86 7.64 -0.99
C GLU A 3 -1.91 6.84 -1.88
N MET A 4 -0.96 6.10 -1.30
CA MET A 4 -0.09 5.20 -2.06
C MET A 4 -0.89 4.06 -2.70
N GLY A 5 -1.82 3.45 -1.96
CA GLY A 5 -2.70 2.41 -2.50
C GLY A 5 -3.60 2.94 -3.62
N LYS A 6 -4.22 4.11 -3.44
CA LYS A 6 -5.04 4.77 -4.48
C LYS A 6 -4.24 5.03 -5.76
N ASN A 7 -3.07 5.68 -5.63
CA ASN A 7 -2.22 6.02 -6.76
C ASN A 7 -1.66 4.79 -7.48
N PHE A 8 -1.42 3.70 -6.74
CA PHE A 8 -1.00 2.43 -7.31
C PHE A 8 -2.11 1.79 -8.16
N ILE A 9 -3.34 1.71 -7.64
CA ILE A 9 -4.50 1.17 -8.37
C ILE A 9 -4.86 2.01 -9.59
N ALA A 10 -4.72 3.34 -9.52
CA ALA A 10 -5.02 4.23 -10.63
C ALA A 10 -4.17 3.99 -11.89
N ARG A 11 -3.04 3.28 -11.76
CA ARG A 11 -2.19 2.91 -12.91
C ARG A 11 -2.66 1.65 -13.66
N ASP A 12 -3.64 0.94 -13.11
CA ASP A 12 -4.25 -0.30 -13.60
C ASP A 12 -3.25 -1.33 -14.16
N PHE A 13 -2.94 -2.34 -13.34
CA PHE A 13 -2.07 -3.45 -13.69
C PHE A 13 -2.86 -4.77 -13.78
N PRO A 14 -3.47 -5.09 -14.94
CA PRO A 14 -4.31 -6.30 -15.11
C PRO A 14 -3.60 -7.61 -14.77
N ILE A 15 -2.28 -7.68 -15.00
CA ILE A 15 -1.47 -8.88 -14.72
C ILE A 15 -1.33 -9.19 -13.22
N LEU A 16 -1.73 -8.27 -12.34
CA LEU A 16 -1.58 -8.39 -10.89
C LEU A 16 -2.85 -8.87 -10.18
N ASP A 17 -3.93 -9.20 -10.89
CA ASP A 17 -5.23 -9.52 -10.27
C ASP A 17 -5.16 -10.59 -9.16
N ASP A 18 -4.35 -11.64 -9.36
CA ASP A 18 -4.14 -12.70 -8.36
C ASP A 18 -2.96 -12.45 -7.41
N ALA A 19 -2.25 -11.33 -7.56
CA ALA A 19 -1.07 -11.02 -6.77
C ALA A 19 -1.41 -10.48 -5.38
N ASP A 20 -0.63 -10.90 -4.39
CA ASP A 20 -0.57 -10.25 -3.08
C ASP A 20 0.30 -9.00 -3.17
N ILE A 21 -0.27 -7.85 -2.79
CA ILE A 21 0.43 -6.58 -2.71
C ILE A 21 0.76 -6.29 -1.25
N ILE A 22 2.03 -5.98 -0.99
CA ILE A 22 2.51 -5.55 0.32
C ILE A 22 3.12 -4.17 0.19
N PHE A 23 2.45 -3.18 0.78
CA PHE A 23 3.03 -1.86 0.98
C PHE A 23 3.73 -1.82 2.34
N LYS A 24 4.95 -1.29 2.38
CA LYS A 24 5.71 -1.06 3.61
C LYS A 24 6.18 0.38 3.65
N VAL A 25 6.00 1.03 4.79
CA VAL A 25 6.54 2.36 5.05
C VAL A 25 7.21 2.33 6.40
N GLU A 26 8.43 2.84 6.44
CA GLU A 26 9.18 3.08 7.65
C GLU A 26 9.62 4.54 7.62
N THR A 27 9.32 5.27 8.69
CA THR A 27 9.67 6.68 8.82
C THR A 27 10.55 6.86 10.04
N PHE A 28 11.68 7.54 9.85
CA PHE A 28 12.46 8.07 10.96
C PHE A 28 11.74 9.30 11.52
N GLU A 29 11.26 9.20 12.75
CA GLU A 29 10.58 10.31 13.41
C GLU A 29 11.61 11.31 13.96
N SER A 30 11.51 12.57 13.58
CA SER A 30 12.45 13.61 14.02
C SER A 30 12.31 13.98 15.51
N ILE A 31 11.19 13.61 16.14
CA ILE A 31 10.84 13.95 17.52
C ILE A 31 10.84 12.74 18.47
N HIS A 32 10.98 11.52 17.96
CA HIS A 32 10.94 10.29 18.75
C HIS A 32 12.14 9.40 18.42
N PRO A 33 12.78 8.76 19.41
CA PRO A 33 13.96 7.93 19.20
C PRO A 33 13.60 6.51 18.74
N TYR A 34 12.58 6.37 17.89
CA TYR A 34 12.19 5.11 17.27
C TYR A 34 11.54 5.36 15.91
N ASN A 35 11.71 4.41 15.00
CA ASN A 35 11.06 4.46 13.70
C ASN A 35 9.58 4.09 13.83
N VAL A 36 8.74 4.76 13.05
CA VAL A 36 7.34 4.39 12.90
C VAL A 36 7.21 3.51 11.67
N TYR A 37 6.68 2.31 11.88
CA TYR A 37 6.47 1.31 10.84
C TYR A 37 4.98 1.13 10.53
N CYS A 38 4.66 0.98 9.25
CA CYS A 38 3.32 0.65 8.79
C CYS A 38 3.39 -0.35 7.63
N GLU A 39 2.57 -1.40 7.70
CA GLU A 39 2.39 -2.40 6.64
C GLU A 39 0.92 -2.48 6.22
N LEU A 40 0.69 -2.65 4.91
CA LEU A 40 -0.61 -3.00 4.36
C LEU A 40 -0.43 -4.17 3.38
N LYS A 41 -0.93 -5.34 3.77
CA LYS A 41 -0.99 -6.54 2.92
C LYS A 41 -2.42 -6.80 2.47
N ARG A 42 -2.64 -6.86 1.15
CA ARG A 42 -3.93 -7.21 0.52
C ARG A 42 -3.72 -7.78 -0.88
N LYS A 43 -4.69 -8.55 -1.35
CA LYS A 43 -4.74 -8.93 -2.78
C LYS A 43 -5.01 -7.71 -3.65
N TYR A 44 -4.46 -7.68 -4.86
CA TYR A 44 -4.66 -6.59 -5.80
C TYR A 44 -6.15 -6.33 -6.09
N VAL A 45 -6.93 -7.38 -6.36
CA VAL A 45 -8.38 -7.27 -6.60
C VAL A 45 -9.13 -6.63 -5.42
N GLU A 46 -8.77 -6.99 -4.19
CA GLU A 46 -9.38 -6.38 -2.99
C GLU A 46 -9.01 -4.90 -2.83
N LEU A 47 -7.79 -4.54 -3.22
CA LEU A 47 -7.31 -3.17 -3.20
C LEU A 47 -8.01 -2.35 -4.30
N LYS A 48 -8.18 -2.92 -5.49
CA LYS A 48 -8.88 -2.35 -6.65
C LYS A 48 -10.35 -2.04 -6.31
N ASN A 49 -11.09 -3.01 -5.76
CA ASN A 49 -12.49 -2.86 -5.35
C ASN A 49 -12.72 -1.86 -4.20
N LYS A 50 -11.68 -1.51 -3.45
CA LYS A 50 -11.78 -0.56 -2.35
C LYS A 50 -11.63 0.89 -2.81
N TYR A 51 -10.98 1.12 -3.94
CA TYR A 51 -10.58 2.46 -4.41
C TYR A 51 -11.13 2.84 -5.79
N LEU A 52 -11.73 1.88 -6.53
CA LEU A 52 -12.65 2.13 -7.64
C LEU A 52 -14.08 2.23 -7.10
#